data_AF-A0A7Y2JNP8-F1
#
_entry.id   AF-A0A7Y2JNP8-F1
#
_cell.length_a   1.000
_cell.length_b   1.000
_cell.length_c   1.000
_cell.angle_alpha   90.00
_cell.angle_beta   90.00
_cell.angle_gamma   90.00
#
_symmetry.space_group_name_H-M   'P 1'
#
loop_
_entity.id
_entity.type
_entity.pdbx_description
1 polymer ?
#
loop_
_entity_poly.entity_id
_entity_poly.type
_entity_poly.pdbx_seq_one_letter_code
_entity_poly.pdbx_strand_id
1 'polypeptide(L)'
;AGEFGFVLLSFASQQSVLPPTLVERALLIVALSMLLTPLMFIAYERFLHRRPSDTETREADEIDERQAIIIAGIGRFGQVVNRLLMLAGFRAVVLDNNLEAIETMRRFGIKGFFGDPTRPELLHAAGLDEARVLVVALDDKKAAIQLVRYARSQRPDIHIVARAHDRVQVFELYRAGADDIVRELFDSSLRAGRYVLENLGLTDIEASKIEHFFFRKDREGLRELATLWDPEIPVSRNKAYVDRARELNAELETALVAHLDEGLVSIPVPKAPEVPKRDGVAPDPAFEDKSDDQKEAG
;
A
#
# COMPACT_ATOMS: atom_id res chain seq x y z
N ALA A 1 -13.67 27.08 -7.41
CA ALA A 1 -13.43 28.49 -7.04
C ALA A 1 -14.30 29.53 -7.79
N GLY A 2 -15.08 29.18 -8.82
CA GLY A 2 -15.74 30.24 -9.62
C GLY A 2 -17.19 30.59 -9.26
N GLU A 3 -17.93 29.79 -8.47
CA GLU A 3 -19.32 30.12 -8.08
C GLU A 3 -19.38 31.42 -7.26
N PHE A 4 -18.38 31.64 -6.41
CA PHE A 4 -18.22 32.88 -5.65
C PHE A 4 -17.96 34.10 -6.55
N GLY A 5 -17.31 33.91 -7.70
CA GLY A 5 -17.06 34.96 -8.69
C GLY A 5 -18.33 35.43 -9.39
N PHE A 6 -19.23 34.50 -9.73
CA PHE A 6 -20.55 34.84 -10.31
C PHE A 6 -21.42 35.63 -9.34
N VAL A 7 -21.41 35.25 -8.05
CA VAL A 7 -22.16 35.95 -7.00
C VAL A 7 -21.62 37.37 -6.80
N LEU A 8 -20.30 37.55 -6.74
CA LEU A 8 -19.67 38.87 -6.60
C LEU A 8 -19.93 39.78 -7.79
N LEU A 9 -19.84 39.27 -9.02
CA LEU A 9 -20.12 40.03 -10.24
C LEU A 9 -21.60 40.41 -10.36
N SER A 10 -22.51 39.50 -10.00
CA SER A 10 -23.94 39.78 -9.93
C SER A 10 -24.26 40.87 -8.90
N PHE A 11 -23.64 40.82 -7.73
CA PHE A 11 -23.81 41.83 -6.67
C PHE A 11 -23.24 43.19 -7.08
N ALA A 12 -22.05 43.23 -7.66
CA ALA A 12 -21.43 44.46 -8.17
C ALA A 12 -22.25 45.11 -9.29
N SER A 13 -22.90 44.31 -10.14
CA SER A 13 -23.83 44.79 -11.17
C SER A 13 -25.10 45.41 -10.57
N GLN A 14 -25.67 44.80 -9.53
CA GLN A 14 -26.86 45.34 -8.85
C GLN A 14 -26.58 46.69 -8.17
N GLN A 15 -25.37 46.86 -7.63
CA GLN A 15 -24.93 48.10 -6.99
C GLN A 15 -24.41 49.14 -7.99
N SER A 16 -24.47 48.87 -9.30
CA SER A 16 -23.96 49.76 -10.37
C SER A 16 -22.49 50.19 -10.17
N VAL A 17 -21.70 49.38 -9.48
CA VAL A 17 -20.28 49.66 -9.18
C VAL A 17 -19.42 49.51 -10.44
N LEU A 18 -19.84 48.63 -11.35
CA LEU A 18 -19.14 48.34 -12.60
C LEU A 18 -20.05 48.58 -13.81
N PRO A 19 -19.51 49.11 -14.93
CA PRO A 19 -20.24 49.20 -16.18
C PRO A 19 -20.73 47.82 -16.65
N PRO A 20 -21.95 47.71 -17.22
CA PRO A 20 -22.52 46.44 -17.67
C PRO A 20 -21.61 45.67 -18.63
N THR A 21 -20.92 46.39 -19.52
CA THR A 21 -19.97 45.83 -20.48
C THR A 21 -18.75 45.17 -19.83
N LEU A 22 -18.34 45.64 -18.65
CA LEU A 22 -17.23 45.06 -17.90
C LEU A 22 -17.67 43.78 -17.16
N VAL A 23 -18.89 43.80 -16.61
CA VAL A 23 -19.49 42.65 -15.93
C VAL A 23 -19.69 41.50 -16.92
N GLU A 24 -20.24 41.76 -18.10
CA GLU A 24 -20.42 40.76 -19.15
C GLU A 24 -19.09 40.11 -19.58
N ARG A 25 -18.04 40.91 -19.76
CA ARG A 25 -16.70 40.40 -20.09
C ARG A 25 -16.10 39.56 -18.96
N ALA A 26 -16.25 39.99 -17.71
CA ALA A 26 -15.75 39.25 -16.55
C ALA A 26 -16.48 37.91 -16.37
N LEU A 27 -17.81 37.90 -16.53
CA LEU A 27 -18.61 36.67 -16.50
C LEU A 27 -18.18 35.69 -17.59
N LEU A 28 -17.90 36.18 -18.81
CA LEU A 28 -17.40 35.36 -19.91
C LEU A 28 -16.04 34.74 -19.57
N ILE A 29 -15.11 35.50 -19.00
CA ILE A 29 -13.77 35.00 -18.61
C ILE A 29 -13.89 33.92 -17.53
N VAL A 30 -14.73 34.14 -16.50
CA VAL A 30 -14.96 33.15 -15.44
C VAL A 30 -15.61 31.88 -16.00
N ALA A 31 -16.62 32.01 -16.86
CA ALA A 31 -17.26 30.86 -17.51
C ALA A 31 -16.26 30.06 -18.38
N LEU A 32 -15.45 30.75 -19.19
CA LEU A 32 -14.44 30.12 -20.04
C LEU A 32 -13.35 29.43 -19.22
N SER A 33 -12.87 30.04 -18.13
CA SER A 33 -11.88 29.41 -17.26
C SER A 33 -12.43 28.16 -16.54
N MET A 34 -13.70 28.18 -16.09
CA MET A 34 -14.36 27.00 -15.52
C MET A 34 -14.52 25.87 -16.52
N LEU A 35 -14.77 26.17 -17.79
CA LEU A 35 -14.85 25.17 -18.86
C LEU A 35 -13.47 24.65 -19.25
N LEU A 36 -12.49 25.55 -19.35
CA LEU A 36 -11.14 25.22 -19.80
C LEU A 36 -10.37 24.38 -18.78
N THR A 37 -10.57 24.60 -17.48
CA THR A 37 -9.86 23.88 -16.42
C THR A 37 -10.06 22.35 -16.47
N PRO A 38 -11.29 21.79 -16.46
CA PRO A 38 -11.50 20.36 -16.60
C PRO A 38 -11.12 19.85 -18.00
N LEU A 39 -11.28 20.65 -19.06
CA LEU A 39 -10.86 20.27 -20.42
C LEU A 39 -9.35 20.13 -20.52
N MET A 40 -8.60 21.04 -19.89
CA MET A 40 -7.15 21.00 -19.76
C MET A 40 -6.71 19.85 -18.87
N PHE A 41 -7.47 19.49 -17.83
CA PHE A 41 -7.17 18.31 -17.01
C PHE A 41 -7.35 17.01 -17.81
N ILE A 42 -8.45 16.88 -18.57
CA ILE A 42 -8.68 15.73 -19.47
C ILE A 42 -7.63 15.69 -20.60
N ALA A 43 -7.28 16.85 -21.17
CA ALA A 43 -6.24 16.94 -22.18
C ALA A 43 -4.87 16.63 -21.59
N TYR A 44 -4.57 17.10 -20.38
CA TYR A 44 -3.35 16.81 -19.64
C TYR A 44 -3.26 15.32 -19.36
N GLU A 45 -4.30 14.69 -18.81
CA GLU A 45 -4.34 13.23 -18.65
C GLU A 45 -4.18 12.53 -20.00
N ARG A 46 -4.85 12.95 -21.06
CA ARG A 46 -4.78 12.31 -22.37
C ARG A 46 -3.45 12.53 -23.11
N PHE A 47 -2.72 13.61 -22.84
CA PHE A 47 -1.41 13.91 -23.44
C PHE A 47 -0.24 13.41 -22.59
N LEU A 48 -0.34 13.45 -21.25
CA LEU A 48 0.66 12.86 -20.34
C LEU A 48 0.51 11.36 -20.17
N HIS A 49 -0.67 10.75 -20.37
CA HIS A 49 -0.78 9.29 -20.52
C HIS A 49 -0.53 8.83 -21.97
N ARG A 50 -0.35 9.76 -22.91
CA ARG A 50 0.18 9.50 -24.27
C ARG A 50 1.66 9.76 -24.42
N ARG A 51 2.27 10.45 -23.45
CA ARG A 51 3.70 10.32 -23.22
C ARG A 51 3.84 9.13 -22.29
N PRO A 52 4.36 7.97 -22.72
CA PRO A 52 5.03 7.15 -21.74
C PRO A 52 6.03 8.09 -21.04
N SER A 53 6.30 7.87 -19.76
CA SER A 53 7.62 8.25 -19.24
C SER A 53 8.67 7.96 -20.32
N ASP A 54 9.78 8.69 -20.38
CA ASP A 54 10.91 8.41 -21.29
C ASP A 54 11.53 6.99 -21.12
N THR A 55 10.78 6.00 -20.63
CA THR A 55 10.67 4.68 -21.25
C THR A 55 10.44 4.87 -22.75
N GLU A 56 11.54 5.01 -23.49
CA GLU A 56 11.62 4.49 -24.86
C GLU A 56 10.81 3.20 -24.92
N THR A 57 10.10 2.98 -26.03
CA THR A 57 9.53 1.68 -26.42
C THR A 57 10.65 0.65 -26.55
N ARG A 58 11.28 0.33 -25.42
CA ARG A 58 12.29 -0.69 -25.25
C ARG A 58 11.49 -1.96 -25.11
N GLU A 59 11.73 -2.87 -26.04
CA GLU A 59 11.12 -4.19 -26.02
C GLU A 59 11.42 -4.86 -24.68
N ALA A 60 10.49 -5.68 -24.22
CA ALA A 60 10.72 -6.46 -23.01
C ALA A 60 12.03 -7.26 -23.17
N ASP A 61 12.79 -7.38 -22.09
CA ASP A 61 14.06 -8.09 -22.17
C ASP A 61 13.81 -9.56 -22.57
N GLU A 62 14.70 -10.10 -23.41
CA GLU A 62 14.72 -11.54 -23.67
C GLU A 62 15.07 -12.27 -22.37
N ILE A 63 14.22 -13.24 -21.99
CA ILE A 63 14.44 -14.05 -20.79
C ILE A 63 15.23 -15.28 -21.17
N ASP A 64 16.52 -15.28 -20.82
CA ASP A 64 17.51 -16.31 -21.14
C ASP A 64 17.72 -17.33 -19.99
N GLU A 65 16.96 -17.21 -18.89
CA GLU A 65 17.12 -18.04 -17.71
C GLU A 65 15.77 -18.42 -17.09
N ARG A 66 15.65 -19.70 -16.73
CA ARG A 66 14.48 -20.24 -16.01
C ARG A 66 14.91 -20.67 -14.62
N GLN A 67 14.11 -20.32 -13.62
CA GLN A 67 14.32 -20.72 -12.24
C GLN A 67 13.03 -21.31 -11.66
N ALA A 68 13.16 -22.09 -10.59
CA ALA A 68 12.00 -22.64 -9.88
C ALA A 68 11.15 -21.56 -9.19
N ILE A 69 11.65 -20.32 -9.09
CA ILE A 69 11.00 -19.20 -8.42
C ILE A 69 10.89 -18.03 -9.41
N ILE A 70 9.69 -17.47 -9.53
CA ILE A 70 9.43 -16.22 -10.26
C ILE A 70 8.98 -15.16 -9.25
N ILE A 71 9.53 -13.95 -9.35
CA ILE A 71 9.10 -12.79 -8.57
C ILE A 71 8.55 -11.75 -9.55
N ALA A 72 7.25 -11.49 -9.47
CA ALA A 72 6.56 -10.46 -10.23
C ALA A 72 6.41 -9.20 -9.36
N GLY A 73 7.24 -8.20 -9.61
CA GLY A 73 7.35 -6.96 -8.84
C GLY A 73 8.60 -6.95 -7.96
N ILE A 74 9.51 -6.03 -8.24
CA ILE A 74 10.76 -5.76 -7.51
C ILE A 74 10.74 -4.38 -6.84
N GLY A 75 9.56 -3.98 -6.35
CA GLY A 75 9.44 -2.90 -5.39
C GLY A 75 10.05 -3.25 -4.03
N ARG A 76 9.75 -2.44 -3.00
CA ARG A 76 10.28 -2.62 -1.63
C ARG A 76 10.03 -4.03 -1.08
N PHE A 77 8.84 -4.59 -1.31
CA PHE A 77 8.48 -5.93 -0.86
C PHE A 77 9.27 -7.01 -1.61
N GLY A 78 9.23 -6.99 -2.94
CA GLY A 78 9.91 -7.97 -3.79
C GLY A 78 11.42 -7.98 -3.58
N GLN A 79 12.05 -6.81 -3.37
CA GLN A 79 13.49 -6.71 -3.10
C GLN A 79 13.89 -7.44 -1.81
N VAL A 80 13.10 -7.30 -0.75
CA VAL A 80 13.35 -7.98 0.53
C VAL A 80 13.20 -9.49 0.36
N VAL A 81 12.16 -9.94 -0.34
CA VAL A 81 11.95 -11.37 -0.64
C VAL A 81 13.12 -11.93 -1.46
N ASN A 82 13.50 -11.25 -2.55
CA ASN A 82 14.60 -11.70 -3.40
C ASN A 82 15.92 -11.76 -2.64
N ARG A 83 16.23 -10.74 -1.82
CA ARG A 83 17.44 -10.73 -0.99
C ARG A 83 17.48 -11.88 0.01
N LEU A 84 16.36 -12.22 0.64
CA LEU A 84 16.27 -13.36 1.54
C LEU A 84 16.51 -14.69 0.81
N LEU A 85 15.94 -14.85 -0.40
CA LEU A 85 16.14 -16.04 -1.22
C LEU A 85 17.60 -16.21 -1.65
N MET A 86 18.23 -15.12 -2.10
CA MET A 86 19.66 -15.13 -2.45
C MET A 86 20.54 -15.50 -1.26
N LEU A 87 20.25 -14.98 -0.06
CA LEU A 87 20.97 -15.34 1.16
C LEU A 87 20.87 -16.85 1.46
N ALA A 88 19.72 -17.46 1.17
CA ALA A 88 19.49 -18.90 1.31
C ALA A 88 20.04 -19.73 0.13
N GLY A 89 20.72 -19.11 -0.84
CA GLY A 89 21.32 -19.79 -1.99
C GLY A 89 20.36 -20.08 -3.15
N PHE A 90 19.15 -19.52 -3.12
CA PHE A 90 18.18 -19.65 -4.21
C PHE A 90 18.28 -18.49 -5.19
N ARG A 91 18.01 -18.76 -6.47
CA ARG A 91 17.86 -17.75 -7.52
C ARG A 91 16.40 -17.69 -7.97
N ALA A 92 15.96 -16.51 -8.35
CA ALA A 92 14.63 -16.26 -8.90
C ALA A 92 14.73 -15.50 -10.21
N VAL A 93 13.77 -15.72 -11.11
CA VAL A 93 13.53 -14.83 -12.26
C VAL A 93 12.70 -13.65 -11.76
N VAL A 94 13.26 -12.45 -11.84
CA VAL A 94 12.60 -11.23 -11.37
C VAL A 94 12.04 -10.46 -12.57
N LEU A 95 10.75 -10.13 -12.53
CA LEU A 95 10.04 -9.34 -13.54
C LEU A 95 9.53 -8.05 -12.91
N ASP A 96 9.75 -6.90 -13.57
CA ASP A 96 9.17 -5.63 -13.15
C ASP A 96 8.96 -4.68 -14.33
N ASN A 97 7.95 -3.81 -14.23
CA ASN A 97 7.61 -2.83 -15.26
C ASN A 97 8.31 -1.47 -15.06
N ASN A 98 9.11 -1.31 -14.01
CA ASN A 98 9.95 -0.16 -13.75
C ASN A 98 11.39 -0.45 -14.20
N LEU A 99 11.77 0.15 -15.32
CA LEU A 99 13.10 -0.01 -15.91
C LEU A 99 14.21 0.46 -14.96
N GLU A 100 14.00 1.59 -14.27
CA GLU A 100 15.00 2.14 -13.34
C GLU A 100 15.26 1.18 -12.18
N ALA A 101 14.21 0.55 -11.66
CA ALA A 101 14.34 -0.47 -10.62
C ALA A 101 15.16 -1.67 -11.12
N ILE A 102 14.88 -2.17 -12.33
CA ILE A 102 15.61 -3.28 -12.94
C ILE A 102 17.08 -2.92 -13.20
N GLU A 103 17.36 -1.75 -13.78
CA GLU A 103 18.73 -1.30 -14.06
C GLU A 103 19.53 -1.09 -12.78
N THR A 104 18.92 -0.51 -11.74
CA THR A 104 19.53 -0.37 -10.43
C THR A 104 19.88 -1.75 -9.85
N MET A 105 18.93 -2.68 -9.90
CA MET A 105 19.11 -4.04 -9.39
C MET A 105 20.24 -4.79 -10.12
N ARG A 106 20.33 -4.65 -11.45
CA ARG A 106 21.39 -5.22 -12.28
C ARG A 106 22.79 -4.72 -11.90
N ARG A 107 22.92 -3.46 -11.48
CA ARG A 107 24.20 -2.92 -10.96
C ARG A 107 24.68 -3.61 -9.69
N PHE A 108 23.75 -4.19 -8.92
CA PHE A 108 24.07 -5.01 -7.74
C PHE A 108 24.24 -6.50 -8.06
N GLY A 109 24.37 -6.86 -9.35
CA GLY A 109 24.61 -8.23 -9.80
C GLY A 109 23.39 -9.14 -9.76
N ILE A 110 22.20 -8.57 -9.56
CA ILE A 110 20.95 -9.34 -9.54
C ILE A 110 20.34 -9.27 -10.95
N LYS A 111 20.05 -10.43 -11.52
CA LYS A 111 19.43 -10.53 -12.84
C LYS A 111 17.92 -10.36 -12.71
N GLY A 112 17.39 -9.33 -13.36
CA GLY A 112 15.96 -9.11 -13.53
C GLY A 112 15.66 -8.67 -14.95
N PHE A 113 14.40 -8.77 -15.35
CA PHE A 113 13.93 -8.53 -16.70
C PHE A 113 12.84 -7.46 -16.67
N PHE A 114 12.98 -6.48 -17.56
CA PHE A 114 12.01 -5.42 -17.74
C PHE A 114 10.83 -5.91 -18.58
N GLY A 115 9.63 -5.69 -18.08
CA GLY A 115 8.38 -5.95 -18.78
C GLY A 115 7.20 -6.07 -17.82
N ASP A 116 5.98 -5.95 -18.36
CA ASP A 116 4.75 -6.09 -17.56
C ASP A 116 4.52 -7.56 -17.13
N PRO A 117 4.62 -7.90 -15.83
CA PRO A 117 4.47 -9.27 -15.36
C PRO A 117 3.06 -9.84 -15.56
N THR A 118 2.06 -9.00 -15.85
CA THR A 118 0.70 -9.44 -16.15
C THR A 118 0.53 -9.97 -17.57
N ARG A 119 1.51 -9.72 -18.47
CA ARG A 119 1.48 -10.23 -19.84
C ARG A 119 1.75 -11.73 -19.86
N PRO A 120 0.83 -12.56 -20.38
CA PRO A 120 1.01 -14.00 -20.52
C PRO A 120 2.35 -14.40 -21.14
N GLU A 121 2.71 -13.80 -22.28
CA GLU A 121 3.92 -14.12 -23.04
C GLU A 121 5.20 -13.93 -22.19
N LEU A 122 5.28 -12.85 -21.42
CA LEU A 122 6.43 -12.56 -20.56
C LEU A 122 6.52 -13.55 -19.41
N LEU A 123 5.38 -13.89 -18.81
CA LEU A 123 5.33 -14.84 -17.70
C LEU A 123 5.69 -16.27 -18.16
N HIS A 124 5.29 -16.67 -19.37
CA HIS A 124 5.74 -17.92 -19.99
C HIS A 124 7.24 -17.90 -20.30
N ALA A 125 7.75 -16.80 -20.86
CA ALA A 125 9.19 -16.64 -21.09
C ALA A 125 9.99 -16.72 -19.78
N ALA A 126 9.42 -16.25 -18.66
CA ALA A 126 9.97 -16.38 -17.31
C ALA A 126 9.98 -17.81 -16.76
N GLY A 127 9.41 -18.77 -17.48
CA GLY A 127 9.39 -20.18 -17.09
C GLY A 127 8.22 -20.57 -16.21
N LEU A 128 7.05 -19.91 -16.31
CA LEU A 128 5.84 -20.29 -15.57
C LEU A 128 5.52 -21.79 -15.67
N ASP A 129 5.80 -22.40 -16.82
CA ASP A 129 5.54 -23.82 -17.11
C ASP A 129 6.44 -24.79 -16.33
N GLU A 130 7.49 -24.29 -15.67
CA GLU A 130 8.42 -25.09 -14.85
C GLU A 130 8.56 -24.54 -13.42
N ALA A 131 8.10 -23.31 -13.18
CA ALA A 131 8.17 -22.66 -11.88
C ALA A 131 7.40 -23.45 -10.81
N ARG A 132 7.99 -23.54 -9.63
CA ARG A 132 7.38 -24.14 -8.43
C ARG A 132 6.71 -23.10 -7.56
N VAL A 133 7.26 -21.89 -7.50
CA VAL A 133 6.76 -20.79 -6.68
C VAL A 133 6.67 -19.51 -7.48
N LEU A 134 5.51 -18.86 -7.44
CA LEU A 134 5.30 -17.51 -7.94
C LEU A 134 5.09 -16.56 -6.77
N VAL A 135 5.95 -15.54 -6.66
CA VAL A 135 5.78 -14.42 -5.73
C VAL A 135 5.13 -13.26 -6.49
N VAL A 136 3.93 -12.85 -6.08
CA VAL A 136 3.21 -11.70 -6.63
C VAL A 136 3.36 -10.52 -5.68
N ALA A 137 4.20 -9.55 -6.05
CA ALA A 137 4.59 -8.40 -5.24
C ALA A 137 4.26 -7.04 -5.90
N LEU A 138 3.30 -7.03 -6.82
CA LEU A 138 2.83 -5.83 -7.54
C LEU A 138 2.14 -4.82 -6.61
N ASP A 139 2.33 -3.52 -6.88
CA ASP A 139 1.63 -2.44 -6.16
C ASP A 139 0.17 -2.26 -6.63
N ASP A 140 -0.15 -2.52 -7.90
CA ASP A 140 -1.53 -2.47 -8.38
C ASP A 140 -2.32 -3.70 -7.91
N LYS A 141 -3.37 -3.45 -7.10
CA LYS A 141 -4.19 -4.51 -6.50
C LYS A 141 -4.89 -5.38 -7.54
N LYS A 142 -5.40 -4.78 -8.62
CA LYS A 142 -6.15 -5.49 -9.67
C LYS A 142 -5.21 -6.34 -10.51
N ALA A 143 -4.05 -5.81 -10.88
CA ALA A 143 -3.00 -6.52 -11.59
C ALA A 143 -2.52 -7.74 -10.79
N ALA A 144 -2.32 -7.60 -9.48
CA ALA A 144 -1.96 -8.71 -8.60
C ALA A 144 -3.02 -9.83 -8.64
N ILE A 145 -4.30 -9.49 -8.51
CA ILE A 145 -5.41 -10.45 -8.54
C ILE A 145 -5.51 -11.14 -9.91
N GLN A 146 -5.36 -10.38 -11.01
CA GLN A 146 -5.39 -10.89 -12.37
C GLN A 146 -4.23 -11.86 -12.62
N LEU A 147 -3.01 -11.51 -12.18
CA LEU A 147 -1.83 -12.34 -12.30
C LEU A 147 -1.98 -13.65 -11.52
N VAL A 148 -2.46 -13.59 -10.27
CA VAL A 148 -2.73 -14.80 -9.46
C VAL A 148 -3.72 -15.71 -10.17
N ARG A 149 -4.86 -15.15 -10.64
CA ARG A 149 -5.89 -15.93 -11.32
C ARG A 149 -5.37 -16.57 -12.60
N TYR A 150 -4.59 -15.82 -13.39
CA TYR A 150 -3.97 -16.31 -14.61
C TYR A 150 -3.00 -17.46 -14.29
N ALA A 151 -2.04 -17.24 -13.39
CA ALA A 151 -1.05 -18.24 -13.02
C ALA A 151 -1.70 -19.52 -12.49
N ARG A 152 -2.70 -19.41 -11.60
CA ARG A 152 -3.44 -20.57 -11.08
C ARG A 152 -4.20 -21.32 -12.18
N SER A 153 -4.75 -20.61 -13.17
CA SER A 153 -5.47 -21.23 -14.30
C SER A 153 -4.55 -22.03 -15.22
N GLN A 154 -3.31 -21.57 -15.43
CA GLN A 154 -2.33 -22.25 -16.26
C GLN A 154 -1.64 -23.38 -15.49
N ARG A 155 -1.37 -23.16 -14.21
CA ARG A 155 -0.66 -24.08 -13.32
C ARG A 155 -1.45 -24.30 -12.04
N PRO A 156 -2.36 -25.29 -12.00
CA PRO A 156 -3.09 -25.63 -10.78
C PRO A 156 -2.18 -26.08 -9.63
N ASP A 157 -0.95 -26.52 -9.93
CA ASP A 157 0.04 -27.04 -8.98
C ASP A 157 1.06 -26.01 -8.48
N ILE A 158 1.14 -24.81 -9.07
CA ILE A 158 2.11 -23.79 -8.64
C ILE A 158 1.77 -23.26 -7.24
N HIS A 159 2.78 -23.02 -6.41
CA HIS A 159 2.58 -22.36 -5.12
C HIS A 159 2.65 -20.83 -5.30
N ILE A 160 1.63 -20.11 -4.87
CA ILE A 160 1.51 -18.66 -5.07
C ILE A 160 1.60 -17.94 -3.73
N VAL A 161 2.64 -17.12 -3.58
CA VAL A 161 2.82 -16.19 -2.45
C VAL A 161 2.44 -14.79 -2.92
N ALA A 162 1.38 -14.20 -2.37
CA ALA A 162 0.87 -12.91 -2.81
C ALA A 162 0.96 -11.84 -1.71
N ARG A 163 1.45 -10.66 -2.08
CA ARG A 163 1.36 -9.44 -1.29
C ARG A 163 -0.07 -8.90 -1.33
N ALA A 164 -0.63 -8.57 -0.18
CA ALA A 164 -1.88 -7.86 -0.02
C ALA A 164 -1.63 -6.51 0.68
N HIS A 165 -2.35 -5.48 0.29
CA HIS A 165 -2.28 -4.15 0.93
C HIS A 165 -3.15 -4.09 2.18
N ASP A 166 -4.30 -4.78 2.15
CA ASP A 166 -5.30 -4.72 3.21
C ASP A 166 -6.08 -6.04 3.32
N ARG A 167 -7.01 -6.12 4.28
CA ARG A 167 -7.83 -7.32 4.52
C ARG A 167 -8.75 -7.65 3.35
N VAL A 168 -9.28 -6.66 2.63
CA VAL A 168 -10.20 -6.92 1.51
C VAL A 168 -9.43 -7.61 0.38
N GLN A 169 -8.24 -7.12 0.08
CA GLN A 169 -7.40 -7.74 -0.95
C GLN A 169 -6.97 -9.16 -0.56
N VAL A 170 -6.82 -9.47 0.73
CA VAL A 170 -6.59 -10.87 1.15
C VAL A 170 -7.72 -11.78 0.68
N PHE A 171 -8.97 -11.36 0.84
CA PHE A 171 -10.12 -12.16 0.41
C PHE A 171 -10.20 -12.29 -1.12
N GLU A 172 -9.88 -11.22 -1.85
CA GLU A 172 -9.81 -11.24 -3.31
C GLU A 172 -8.72 -12.20 -3.83
N LEU A 173 -7.53 -12.16 -3.24
CA LEU A 173 -6.40 -13.03 -3.59
C LEU A 173 -6.67 -14.50 -3.21
N TYR A 174 -7.31 -14.73 -2.06
CA TYR A 174 -7.74 -16.07 -1.64
C TYR A 174 -8.68 -16.68 -2.68
N ARG A 175 -9.70 -15.91 -3.11
CA ARG A 175 -10.63 -16.34 -4.17
C ARG A 175 -9.97 -16.48 -5.54
N ALA A 176 -8.90 -15.74 -5.81
CA ALA A 176 -8.12 -15.89 -7.05
C ALA A 176 -7.25 -17.15 -7.05
N GLY A 177 -7.05 -17.79 -5.89
CA GLY A 177 -6.29 -19.04 -5.75
C GLY A 177 -4.85 -18.86 -5.27
N ALA A 178 -4.53 -17.78 -4.56
CA ALA A 178 -3.27 -17.64 -3.85
C ALA A 178 -3.21 -18.56 -2.61
N ASP A 179 -2.03 -19.15 -2.34
CA ASP A 179 -1.85 -20.10 -1.23
C ASP A 179 -1.42 -19.38 0.06
N ASP A 180 -0.41 -18.52 -0.05
CA ASP A 180 0.11 -17.73 1.06
C ASP A 180 -0.05 -16.24 0.77
N ILE A 181 -0.83 -15.56 1.61
CA ILE A 181 -1.14 -14.14 1.42
C ILE A 181 -0.57 -13.35 2.59
N VAL A 182 0.28 -12.38 2.29
CA VAL A 182 0.98 -11.55 3.28
C VAL A 182 0.50 -10.12 3.18
N ARG A 183 -0.11 -9.60 4.25
CA ARG A 183 -0.49 -8.18 4.33
C ARG A 183 0.75 -7.35 4.60
N GLU A 184 1.07 -6.43 3.70
CA GLU A 184 2.36 -5.75 3.64
C GLU A 184 2.73 -4.97 4.93
N LEU A 185 1.75 -4.39 5.63
CA LEU A 185 2.01 -3.62 6.85
C LEU A 185 1.83 -4.42 8.14
N PHE A 186 1.11 -5.55 8.10
CA PHE A 186 0.63 -6.23 9.30
C PHE A 186 1.77 -6.62 10.25
N ASP A 187 2.76 -7.36 9.74
CA ASP A 187 3.91 -7.84 10.52
C ASP A 187 4.75 -6.68 11.08
N SER A 188 4.90 -5.59 10.33
CA SER A 188 5.59 -4.40 10.81
C SER A 188 4.82 -3.64 11.90
N SER A 189 3.48 -3.61 11.80
CA SER A 189 2.61 -3.02 12.80
C SER A 189 2.59 -3.83 14.10
N LEU A 190 2.70 -5.16 14.03
CA LEU A 190 2.85 -6.01 15.22
C LEU A 190 4.12 -5.70 15.99
N ARG A 191 5.26 -5.59 15.29
CA ARG A 191 6.53 -5.19 15.88
C ARG A 191 6.47 -3.80 16.50
N ALA A 192 5.81 -2.84 15.85
CA ALA A 192 5.58 -1.52 16.42
C ALA A 192 4.71 -1.57 17.68
N GLY A 193 3.64 -2.39 17.67
CA GLY A 193 2.79 -2.62 18.84
C GLY A 193 3.57 -3.22 20.01
N ARG A 194 4.48 -4.17 19.74
CA ARG A 194 5.40 -4.71 20.75
C ARG A 194 6.28 -3.62 21.37
N TYR A 195 6.89 -2.75 20.57
CA TYR A 195 7.67 -1.63 21.11
C TYR A 195 6.83 -0.72 22.01
N VAL A 196 5.56 -0.48 21.67
CA VAL A 196 4.65 0.28 22.54
C VAL A 196 4.42 -0.45 23.87
N LEU A 197 4.13 -1.75 23.84
CA LEU A 197 3.92 -2.56 25.05
C LEU A 197 5.16 -2.57 25.96
N GLU A 198 6.35 -2.71 25.39
CA GLU A 198 7.62 -2.66 26.12
C GLU A 198 7.82 -1.30 26.82
N ASN A 199 7.51 -0.19 26.12
CA ASN A 199 7.61 1.15 26.68
C ASN A 199 6.49 1.48 27.70
N LEU A 200 5.42 0.68 27.74
CA LEU A 200 4.39 0.75 28.79
C LEU A 200 4.72 -0.10 30.01
N GLY A 201 5.88 -0.78 30.02
CA GLY A 201 6.41 -1.49 31.18
C GLY A 201 6.30 -3.02 31.11
N LEU A 202 5.90 -3.59 29.97
CA LEU A 202 6.01 -5.04 29.76
C LEU A 202 7.46 -5.42 29.43
N THR A 203 7.86 -6.61 29.83
CA THR A 203 9.14 -7.19 29.40
C THR A 203 9.07 -7.65 27.94
N ASP A 204 10.25 -7.79 27.32
CA ASP A 204 10.42 -8.31 25.96
C ASP A 204 9.67 -9.64 25.73
N ILE A 205 9.73 -10.55 26.71
CA ILE A 205 9.09 -11.85 26.66
C ILE A 205 7.57 -11.73 26.71
N GLU A 206 7.03 -10.88 27.59
CA GLU A 206 5.60 -10.66 27.74
C GLU A 206 5.00 -10.02 26.49
N ALA A 207 5.63 -8.95 26.00
CA ALA A 207 5.18 -8.25 24.79
C ALA A 207 5.26 -9.18 23.56
N SER A 208 6.33 -9.96 23.43
CA SER A 208 6.47 -10.97 22.38
C SER A 208 5.38 -12.06 22.46
N LYS A 209 5.02 -12.53 23.65
CA LYS A 209 3.92 -13.51 23.80
C LYS A 209 2.58 -12.95 23.32
N ILE A 210 2.25 -11.72 23.70
CA ILE A 210 1.01 -11.05 23.26
C ILE A 210 1.02 -10.87 21.74
N GLU A 211 2.12 -10.38 21.18
CA GLU A 211 2.32 -10.21 19.72
C GLU A 211 2.08 -11.52 18.97
N HIS A 212 2.75 -12.61 19.38
CA HIS A 212 2.64 -13.93 18.74
C HIS A 212 1.24 -14.54 18.91
N PHE A 213 0.61 -14.34 20.07
CA PHE A 213 -0.76 -14.79 20.31
C PHE A 213 -1.73 -14.10 19.35
N PHE A 214 -1.65 -12.76 19.25
CA PHE A 214 -2.47 -11.97 18.34
C PHE A 214 -2.22 -12.33 16.87
N PHE A 215 -0.95 -12.48 16.45
CA PHE A 215 -0.58 -12.89 15.10
C PHE A 215 -1.27 -14.19 14.68
N ARG A 216 -1.20 -15.23 15.52
CA ARG A 216 -1.80 -16.54 15.22
C ARG A 216 -3.32 -16.43 15.10
N LYS A 217 -3.97 -15.76 16.06
CA LYS A 217 -5.44 -15.62 16.09
C LYS A 217 -5.97 -14.81 14.91
N ASP A 218 -5.31 -13.71 14.55
CA ASP A 218 -5.72 -12.90 13.40
C ASP A 218 -5.58 -13.67 12.07
N ARG A 219 -4.51 -14.47 11.91
CA ARG A 219 -4.31 -15.31 10.70
C ARG A 219 -5.32 -16.45 10.60
N GLU A 220 -5.67 -17.09 11.72
CA GLU A 220 -6.76 -18.08 11.81
C GLU A 220 -8.10 -17.45 11.42
N GLY A 221 -8.47 -16.35 12.08
CA GLY A 221 -9.73 -15.66 11.85
C GLY A 221 -9.88 -15.13 10.42
N LEU A 222 -8.80 -14.63 9.80
CA LEU A 222 -8.85 -14.18 8.40
C LEU A 222 -9.22 -15.29 7.42
N ARG A 223 -8.74 -16.53 7.63
CA ARG A 223 -9.08 -17.66 6.75
C ARG A 223 -10.56 -18.01 6.86
N GLU A 224 -11.11 -17.97 8.07
CA GLU A 224 -12.56 -18.18 8.27
C GLU A 224 -13.37 -17.06 7.62
N LEU A 225 -13.00 -15.81 7.85
CA LEU A 225 -13.68 -14.64 7.30
C LEU A 225 -13.65 -14.62 5.76
N ALA A 226 -12.57 -15.11 5.14
CA ALA A 226 -12.47 -15.23 3.70
C ALA A 226 -13.58 -16.11 3.08
N THR A 227 -14.03 -17.14 3.80
CA THR A 227 -15.10 -18.04 3.34
C THR A 227 -16.50 -17.41 3.43
N LEU A 228 -16.67 -16.42 4.30
CA LEU A 228 -17.92 -15.70 4.54
C LEU A 228 -18.01 -14.37 3.77
N TRP A 229 -16.90 -13.96 3.16
CA TRP A 229 -16.82 -12.69 2.46
C TRP A 229 -17.46 -12.76 1.06
N ASP A 230 -18.36 -11.81 0.81
CA ASP A 230 -19.03 -11.56 -0.46
C ASP A 230 -18.54 -10.22 -1.02
N PRO A 231 -17.96 -10.17 -2.23
CA PRO A 231 -17.43 -8.96 -2.86
C PRO A 231 -18.51 -7.98 -3.30
N GLU A 232 -19.73 -8.45 -3.56
CA GLU A 232 -20.82 -7.61 -4.06
C GLU A 232 -21.42 -6.76 -2.94
N ILE A 233 -21.11 -7.11 -1.69
CA ILE A 233 -21.65 -6.46 -0.50
C ILE A 233 -20.50 -5.74 0.21
N PRO A 234 -20.62 -4.42 0.49
CA PRO A 234 -19.67 -3.72 1.33
C PRO A 234 -19.46 -4.45 2.65
N VAL A 235 -18.21 -4.52 3.12
CA VAL A 235 -17.82 -5.31 4.32
C VAL A 235 -18.71 -5.01 5.53
N SER A 236 -19.10 -3.75 5.73
CA SER A 236 -19.97 -3.32 6.83
C SER A 236 -21.42 -3.86 6.77
N ARG A 237 -21.86 -4.29 5.58
CA ARG A 237 -23.20 -4.84 5.31
C ARG A 237 -23.19 -6.35 5.10
N ASN A 238 -22.02 -6.97 5.03
CA ASN A 238 -21.91 -8.41 4.92
C ASN A 238 -22.22 -9.04 6.30
N LYS A 239 -23.49 -9.38 6.52
CA LYS A 239 -23.98 -9.80 7.83
C LYS A 239 -23.22 -11.02 8.39
N ALA A 240 -23.06 -12.08 7.59
CA ALA A 240 -22.35 -13.28 8.02
C ALA A 240 -20.90 -12.99 8.39
N TYR A 241 -20.21 -12.17 7.59
CA TYR A 241 -18.87 -11.68 7.89
C TYR A 241 -18.82 -10.87 9.19
N VAL A 242 -19.73 -9.90 9.35
CA VAL A 242 -19.75 -8.99 10.51
C VAL A 242 -20.03 -9.74 11.81
N ASP A 243 -21.00 -10.65 11.78
CA ASP A 243 -21.37 -11.46 12.94
C ASP A 243 -20.17 -12.35 13.35
N ARG A 244 -19.54 -13.06 12.40
CA ARG A 244 -18.35 -13.87 12.71
C ARG A 244 -17.15 -13.03 13.15
N ALA A 245 -16.93 -11.85 12.56
CA ALA A 245 -15.85 -10.96 12.96
C ALA A 245 -16.03 -10.46 14.41
N ARG A 246 -17.27 -10.22 14.85
CA ARG A 246 -17.57 -9.85 16.24
C ARG A 246 -17.31 -11.02 17.19
N GLU A 247 -17.73 -12.23 16.82
CA GLU A 247 -17.46 -13.43 17.61
C GLU A 247 -15.96 -13.68 17.77
N LEU A 248 -15.19 -13.63 16.66
CA LEU A 248 -13.73 -13.79 16.69
C LEU A 248 -13.04 -12.77 17.59
N ASN A 249 -13.52 -11.52 17.60
CA ASN A 249 -12.99 -10.49 18.50
C ASN A 249 -13.30 -10.80 19.98
N ALA A 250 -14.52 -11.24 20.29
CA ALA A 250 -14.90 -11.62 21.65
C ALA A 250 -14.13 -12.87 22.13
N GLU A 251 -13.92 -13.85 21.24
CA GLU A 251 -13.09 -15.03 21.48
C GLU A 251 -11.63 -14.64 21.73
N LEU A 252 -11.09 -13.70 20.94
CA LEU A 252 -9.73 -13.18 21.12
C LEU A 252 -9.55 -12.49 22.48
N GLU A 253 -10.48 -11.61 22.86
CA GLU A 253 -10.45 -10.93 24.17
C GLU A 253 -10.50 -11.94 25.33
N THR A 254 -11.42 -12.90 25.25
CA THR A 254 -11.57 -13.95 26.26
C THR A 254 -10.30 -14.81 26.37
N ALA A 255 -9.75 -15.24 25.22
CA ALA A 255 -8.58 -16.09 25.18
C ALA A 255 -7.31 -15.33 25.60
N LEU A 256 -7.22 -14.03 25.36
CA LEU A 256 -6.15 -13.19 25.90
C LEU A 256 -6.23 -13.14 27.43
N VAL A 257 -7.39 -12.85 28.01
CA VAL A 257 -7.56 -12.83 29.49
C VAL A 257 -7.16 -14.17 30.11
N ALA A 258 -7.64 -15.28 29.57
CA ALA A 258 -7.26 -16.62 30.04
C ALA A 258 -5.74 -16.85 29.94
N HIS A 259 -5.09 -16.40 28.86
CA HIS A 259 -3.64 -16.51 28.68
C HIS A 259 -2.84 -15.63 29.64
N LEU A 260 -3.40 -14.50 30.09
CA LEU A 260 -2.78 -13.63 31.10
C LEU A 260 -2.93 -14.24 32.52
N ASP A 261 -4.08 -14.86 32.81
CA ASP A 261 -4.41 -15.48 34.12
C ASP A 261 -3.69 -16.81 34.37
N GLU A 262 -3.38 -17.60 33.33
CA GLU A 262 -2.57 -18.84 33.44
C GLU A 262 -1.08 -18.57 33.78
N GLY A 263 -0.73 -17.29 33.98
CA GLY A 263 0.50 -16.82 34.58
C GLY A 263 1.51 -16.37 33.54
N LEU A 264 1.60 -15.04 33.31
CA LEU A 264 2.88 -14.32 33.09
C LEU A 264 2.76 -12.84 32.66
N VAL A 265 1.64 -12.14 32.77
CA VAL A 265 1.63 -10.69 32.46
C VAL A 265 0.70 -9.92 33.38
N SER A 266 1.25 -9.16 34.32
CA SER A 266 0.51 -8.05 34.93
C SER A 266 0.60 -6.87 33.98
N ILE A 267 -0.44 -6.58 33.21
CA ILE A 267 -0.48 -5.35 32.41
C ILE A 267 -0.50 -4.19 33.42
N PRO A 268 0.58 -3.39 33.54
CA PRO A 268 0.54 -2.24 34.41
C PRO A 268 -0.50 -1.29 33.83
N VAL A 269 -1.52 -0.91 34.60
CA VAL A 269 -2.36 0.23 34.22
C VAL A 269 -1.41 1.41 34.14
N PRO A 270 -1.21 2.05 32.95
CA PRO A 270 -0.27 3.14 32.85
C PRO A 270 -0.72 4.23 33.82
N LYS A 271 0.11 4.53 34.82
CA LYS A 271 -0.02 5.79 35.54
C LYS A 271 0.04 6.88 34.47
N ALA A 272 -0.90 7.82 34.50
CA ALA A 272 -0.88 8.98 33.62
C ALA A 272 0.55 9.52 33.59
N PRO A 273 1.14 9.77 32.41
CA PRO A 273 2.52 10.22 32.35
C PRO A 273 2.66 11.45 33.23
N GLU A 274 3.55 11.39 34.23
CA GLU A 274 4.01 12.60 34.88
C GLU A 274 4.66 13.42 33.77
N VAL A 275 3.97 14.48 33.33
CA VAL A 275 4.52 15.44 32.38
C VAL A 275 5.84 15.89 32.99
N PRO A 276 7.00 15.56 32.39
CA PRO A 276 8.26 16.03 32.93
C PRO A 276 8.17 17.55 32.90
N LYS A 277 8.31 18.18 34.07
CA LYS A 277 8.60 19.62 34.09
C LYS A 277 9.82 19.77 33.20
N ARG A 278 9.68 20.54 32.13
CA ARG A 278 10.80 20.91 31.26
C ARG A 278 11.76 21.73 32.12
N ASP A 279 12.65 21.06 32.82
CA ASP A 279 13.80 21.68 33.43
C ASP A 279 14.70 22.12 32.28
N GLY A 280 14.92 23.44 32.22
CA GLY A 280 15.48 24.17 31.09
C GLY A 280 16.57 23.43 30.31
N VAL A 281 16.15 22.79 29.22
CA VAL A 281 17.06 22.44 28.13
C VAL A 281 17.14 23.68 27.26
N ALA A 282 18.30 24.34 27.30
CA ALA A 282 18.63 25.40 26.35
C ALA A 282 18.48 24.85 24.92
N PRO A 283 17.90 25.62 23.99
CA PRO A 283 17.72 25.15 22.62
C PRO A 283 19.06 24.80 21.98
N ASP A 284 19.08 23.66 21.31
CA ASP A 284 20.20 23.16 20.50
C ASP A 284 20.53 24.19 19.39
N PRO A 285 21.77 24.71 19.31
CA PRO A 285 22.14 25.72 18.32
C PRO A 285 22.17 25.20 16.87
N ALA A 286 21.89 23.92 16.62
CA ALA A 286 21.95 23.32 15.30
C ALA A 286 20.72 23.55 14.40
N PHE A 287 19.67 24.22 14.89
CA PHE A 287 18.52 24.64 14.08
C PHE A 287 18.28 26.15 14.23
N GLU A 288 19.18 26.95 13.65
CA GLU A 288 18.83 28.32 13.26
C GLU A 288 17.90 28.27 12.05
N ASP A 289 16.63 28.59 12.33
CA ASP A 289 15.61 28.92 11.36
C ASP A 289 16.04 30.20 10.58
N LYS A 290 16.65 30.02 9.42
CA LYS A 290 16.95 31.12 8.48
C LYS A 290 15.69 31.54 7.70
N SER A 291 14.62 31.92 8.38
CA SER A 291 13.41 32.41 7.72
C SER A 291 12.98 33.84 8.11
N ASP A 292 13.77 34.58 8.89
CA ASP A 292 13.41 35.94 9.35
C ASP A 292 14.32 37.07 8.83
N ASP A 293 14.84 36.97 7.60
CA ASP A 293 15.66 38.03 6.97
C ASP A 293 15.10 38.60 5.65
N GLN A 294 13.79 38.49 5.43
CA GLN A 294 13.09 39.23 4.36
C GLN A 294 11.76 39.84 4.81
N LYS A 295 11.79 40.62 5.89
CA LYS A 295 10.78 41.65 6.16
C LYS A 295 11.41 42.90 6.76
N GLU A 296 12.30 43.54 6.01
CA GLU A 296 12.57 44.98 6.15
C GLU A 296 13.32 45.49 4.90
N ALA A 297 12.58 45.75 3.81
CA ALA A 297 12.92 46.70 2.76
C ALA A 297 11.71 46.87 1.80
N GLY A 298 10.91 47.91 2.01
CA GLY A 298 9.87 48.35 1.07
C GLY A 298 8.53 48.65 1.71
#